data_AF-A0AAW0DPR6-F1
#
_entry.id   AF-A0AAW0DPR6-F1
#
_cell.length_a   1.000
_cell.length_b   1.000
_cell.length_c   1.000
_cell.angle_alpha   90.00
_cell.angle_beta   90.00
_cell.angle_gamma   90.00
#
_symmetry.space_group_name_H-M   'P 1'
#
loop_
_entity.id
_entity.type
_entity.pdbx_description
1 polymer ?
#
loop_
_entity_poly.entity_id
_entity_poly.type
_entity_poly.pdbx_seq_one_letter_code
_entity_poly.pdbx_strand_id
1 'polypeptide(L)'
;MAQPNIQNVNNAFAGAGLTALSNEVALVPNIPVVNNPQQLAVIQAQIQQVLQVQQAQQALLALIPQMAADIGAINTFVQNAPMRRFNTAAGNIGPLQGPGSVMIPNNFPYTREHIDCANGNDLDELNDHLGRLPNYVNNALVSVRRQVLANFLGIVVQ
;
A
#
# COMPACT_ATOMS: atom_id res chain seq x y z
N MET A 1 -55.22 65.34 -13.01
CA MET A 1 -54.14 64.84 -12.13
C MET A 1 -53.23 63.97 -13.00
N ALA A 2 -51.98 64.37 -13.22
CA ALA A 2 -51.06 63.59 -14.06
C ALA A 2 -50.65 62.32 -13.31
N GLN A 3 -50.84 61.14 -13.92
CA GLN A 3 -50.35 59.89 -13.36
C GLN A 3 -48.81 59.91 -13.31
N PRO A 4 -48.19 59.45 -12.21
CA PRO A 4 -46.76 59.23 -12.16
C PRO A 4 -46.37 58.22 -13.24
N ASN A 5 -45.53 58.62 -14.20
CA ASN A 5 -44.92 57.70 -15.15
C ASN A 5 -43.49 57.36 -14.71
N ILE A 6 -42.96 56.24 -15.20
CA ILE A 6 -41.63 55.72 -14.82
C ILE A 6 -40.52 56.74 -15.12
N GLN A 7 -40.70 57.63 -16.09
CA GLN A 7 -39.75 58.70 -16.39
C GLN A 7 -39.66 59.75 -15.27
N ASN A 8 -40.78 60.12 -14.64
CA ASN A 8 -40.78 61.05 -13.52
C ASN A 8 -40.09 60.46 -12.28
N VAL A 9 -40.24 59.15 -12.06
CA VAL A 9 -39.56 58.40 -11.00
C VAL A 9 -38.04 58.38 -11.25
N ASN A 10 -37.61 58.04 -12.47
CA ASN A 10 -36.19 58.01 -12.82
C ASN A 10 -35.52 59.39 -12.72
N ASN A 11 -36.23 60.46 -13.09
CA ASN A 11 -35.70 61.82 -12.96
C ASN A 11 -35.52 62.25 -11.49
N ALA A 12 -36.36 61.76 -10.57
CA ALA A 12 -36.21 62.03 -9.14
C ALA A 12 -34.98 61.33 -8.53
N PHE A 13 -34.67 60.10 -8.97
CA PHE A 13 -33.48 59.36 -8.53
C PHE A 13 -32.18 59.85 -9.17
N ALA A 14 -32.22 60.34 -10.41
CA ALA A 14 -31.04 60.80 -11.13
C ALA A 14 -30.52 62.18 -10.66
N GLY A 15 -31.39 63.07 -10.18
CA GLY A 15 -31.01 64.46 -9.88
C GLY A 15 -30.58 64.73 -8.44
N ALA A 16 -31.21 64.07 -7.46
CA ALA A 16 -31.01 64.40 -6.05
C ALA A 16 -30.89 63.17 -5.12
N GLY A 17 -31.52 62.05 -5.47
CA GLY A 17 -31.62 60.87 -4.58
C GLY A 17 -30.27 60.24 -4.23
N LEU A 18 -29.35 60.11 -5.19
CA LEU A 18 -28.07 59.45 -4.93
C LEU A 18 -27.11 60.30 -4.10
N THR A 19 -27.08 61.62 -4.33
CA THR A 19 -26.33 62.59 -3.52
C THR A 19 -26.95 62.81 -2.14
N ALA A 20 -28.28 62.74 -2.01
CA ALA A 20 -28.96 62.78 -0.72
C ALA A 20 -28.65 61.51 0.11
N LEU A 21 -28.67 60.33 -0.52
CA LEU A 21 -28.27 59.06 0.12
C LEU A 21 -26.78 59.07 0.53
N SER A 22 -25.91 59.63 -0.31
CA SER A 22 -24.49 59.84 0.01
C SER A 22 -24.31 60.68 1.30
N ASN A 23 -25.13 61.72 1.47
CA ASN A 23 -25.08 62.59 2.65
C ASN A 23 -25.70 61.94 3.90
N GLU A 24 -26.69 61.05 3.76
CA GLU A 24 -27.24 60.27 4.87
C GLU A 24 -26.30 59.15 5.33
N VAL A 25 -25.59 58.49 4.41
CA VAL A 25 -24.59 57.45 4.75
C VAL A 25 -23.40 58.04 5.51
N ALA A 26 -23.02 59.30 5.22
CA ALA A 26 -21.98 60.00 5.96
C ALA A 26 -22.38 60.39 7.40
N LEU A 27 -23.68 60.33 7.73
CA LEU A 27 -24.21 60.62 9.07
C LEU A 27 -24.30 59.37 9.97
N VAL A 28 -23.93 58.20 9.48
CA VAL A 28 -23.87 56.97 10.30
C VAL A 28 -22.45 56.80 10.85
N PRO A 29 -22.19 57.15 12.12
CA PRO A 29 -20.87 56.97 12.68
C PRO A 29 -20.68 55.48 12.95
N ASN A 30 -19.58 54.94 12.42
CA ASN A 30 -18.95 53.71 12.92
C ASN A 30 -19.71 52.39 12.65
N ILE A 31 -20.01 52.08 11.38
CA ILE A 31 -20.22 50.67 11.03
C ILE A 31 -18.85 49.98 11.09
N PRO A 32 -18.64 48.96 11.96
CA PRO A 32 -17.41 48.20 11.96
C PRO A 32 -17.27 47.53 10.59
N VAL A 33 -16.21 47.84 9.85
CA VAL A 33 -15.84 47.10 8.65
C VAL A 33 -15.34 45.73 9.11
N VAL A 34 -16.24 44.75 9.18
CA VAL A 34 -15.87 43.37 9.44
C VAL A 34 -15.01 42.93 8.27
N ASN A 35 -13.77 42.55 8.57
CA ASN A 35 -12.74 42.23 7.59
C ASN A 35 -12.93 40.83 6.95
N ASN A 36 -14.14 40.59 6.46
CA ASN A 36 -14.60 39.34 5.87
C ASN A 36 -13.71 38.84 4.72
N PRO A 37 -13.19 39.69 3.82
CA PRO A 37 -12.34 39.21 2.71
C PRO A 37 -11.02 38.59 3.20
N GLN A 38 -10.39 39.18 4.21
CA GLN A 38 -9.10 38.70 4.73
C GLN A 38 -9.30 37.43 5.55
N GLN A 39 -10.43 37.30 6.28
CA GLN A 39 -10.79 36.07 6.97
C GLN A 39 -11.11 34.91 6.01
N LEU A 40 -11.83 35.19 4.91
CA LEU A 40 -12.12 34.20 3.86
C LEU A 40 -10.84 33.69 3.18
N ALA A 41 -9.87 34.57 2.91
CA ALA A 41 -8.59 34.17 2.33
C ALA A 41 -7.79 33.24 3.26
N VAL A 42 -7.80 33.51 4.58
CA VAL A 42 -7.16 32.65 5.58
C VAL A 42 -7.84 31.28 5.65
N ILE A 43 -9.18 31.23 5.63
CA ILE A 43 -9.95 29.97 5.63
C ILE A 43 -9.64 29.16 4.36
N GLN A 44 -9.58 29.79 3.19
CA GLN A 44 -9.21 29.11 1.94
C GLN A 44 -7.80 28.52 1.99
N ALA A 45 -6.83 29.27 2.52
CA ALA A 45 -5.46 28.76 2.67
C ALA A 45 -5.39 27.56 3.62
N GLN A 46 -6.13 27.60 4.72
CA GLN A 46 -6.22 26.48 5.67
C GLN A 46 -6.87 25.25 5.04
N ILE A 47 -7.94 25.41 4.25
CA ILE A 47 -8.59 24.31 3.53
C ILE A 47 -7.63 23.66 2.53
N GLN A 48 -6.84 24.44 1.80
CA GLN A 48 -5.84 23.88 0.88
C GLN A 48 -4.76 23.09 1.63
N GLN A 49 -4.32 23.58 2.80
CA GLN A 49 -3.38 22.83 3.64
C GLN A 49 -3.97 21.51 4.12
N VAL A 50 -5.21 21.50 4.58
CA VAL A 50 -5.89 20.27 5.02
C VAL A 50 -6.01 19.26 3.89
N LEU A 51 -6.34 19.71 2.67
CA LEU A 51 -6.40 18.84 1.50
C LEU A 51 -5.04 18.23 1.15
N GLN A 52 -3.96 19.02 1.21
CA GLN A 52 -2.59 18.50 0.98
C GLN A 52 -2.20 17.45 2.03
N VAL A 53 -2.52 17.69 3.31
CA VAL A 53 -2.27 16.72 4.38
C VAL A 53 -3.07 15.43 4.18
N GLN A 54 -4.33 15.55 3.75
CA GLN A 54 -5.19 14.41 3.48
C GLN A 54 -4.66 13.55 2.31
N GLN A 55 -4.17 14.19 1.25
CA GLN A 55 -3.53 13.49 0.12
C GLN A 55 -2.23 12.79 0.55
N ALA A 56 -1.38 13.47 1.34
CA ALA A 56 -0.16 12.86 1.88
C ALA A 56 -0.47 11.66 2.78
N GLN A 57 -1.53 11.74 3.60
CA GLN A 57 -1.96 10.64 4.45
C GLN A 57 -2.43 9.43 3.62
N GLN A 58 -3.21 9.65 2.55
CA GLN A 58 -3.61 8.57 1.66
C GLN A 58 -2.42 7.89 0.97
N ALA A 59 -1.42 8.67 0.53
CA ALA A 59 -0.20 8.14 -0.05
C ALA A 59 0.59 7.27 0.94
N LEU A 60 0.68 7.69 2.21
CA LEU A 60 1.33 6.89 3.26
C LEU A 60 0.57 5.59 3.56
N LEU A 61 -0.76 5.64 3.63
CA LEU A 61 -1.58 4.45 3.86
C LEU A 61 -1.44 3.43 2.72
N ALA A 62 -1.24 3.91 1.48
CA ALA A 62 -1.03 3.04 0.32
C ALA A 62 0.30 2.26 0.37
N LEU A 63 1.29 2.72 1.16
CA LEU A 63 2.59 2.05 1.31
C LEU A 63 2.56 0.88 2.31
N ILE A 64 1.61 0.88 3.25
CA ILE A 64 1.54 -0.13 4.33
C ILE A 64 1.45 -1.57 3.78
N PRO A 65 0.61 -1.87 2.76
CA PRO A 65 0.54 -3.22 2.20
C PRO A 65 1.87 -3.69 1.60
N GLN A 66 2.60 -2.79 0.93
CA GLN A 66 3.89 -3.11 0.33
C GLN A 66 4.93 -3.40 1.41
N MET A 67 4.99 -2.57 2.46
CA MET A 67 5.90 -2.82 3.58
C MET A 67 5.63 -4.15 4.27
N ALA A 68 4.36 -4.53 4.44
CA ALA A 68 3.99 -5.82 5.01
C ALA A 68 4.47 -6.99 4.13
N ALA A 69 4.33 -6.86 2.80
CA ALA A 69 4.84 -7.84 1.85
C ALA A 69 6.37 -7.96 1.90
N ASP A 70 7.08 -6.82 1.95
CA ASP A 70 8.54 -6.78 2.02
C ASP A 70 9.06 -7.44 3.31
N ILE A 71 8.42 -7.18 4.46
CA ILE A 71 8.75 -7.84 5.74
C ILE A 71 8.54 -9.35 5.64
N GLY A 72 7.46 -9.80 5.01
CA GLY A 72 7.22 -11.23 4.77
C GLY A 72 8.32 -11.87 3.92
N ALA A 73 8.76 -11.19 2.86
CA ALA A 73 9.83 -11.64 2.00
C ALA A 73 11.19 -11.71 2.74
N ILE A 74 11.49 -10.71 3.57
CA ILE A 74 12.73 -10.68 4.38
C ILE A 74 12.73 -11.83 5.39
N ASN A 75 11.64 -12.04 6.12
CA ASN A 75 11.54 -13.15 7.09
C ASN A 75 11.75 -14.50 6.41
N THR A 76 11.14 -14.69 5.23
CA THR A 76 11.33 -15.90 4.42
C THR A 76 12.79 -16.07 3.97
N PHE A 77 13.43 -14.98 3.52
CA PHE A 77 14.83 -15.00 3.12
C PHE A 77 15.76 -15.36 4.28
N VAL A 78 15.60 -14.73 5.44
CA VAL A 78 16.44 -14.97 6.62
C VAL A 78 16.31 -16.41 7.12
N GLN A 79 15.11 -16.98 7.11
CA GLN A 79 14.88 -18.38 7.48
C GLN A 79 15.50 -19.36 6.47
N ASN A 80 15.47 -19.02 5.18
CA ASN A 80 15.89 -19.94 4.12
C ASN A 80 17.36 -19.79 3.69
N ALA A 81 18.01 -18.64 3.95
CA ALA A 81 19.38 -18.39 3.51
C ALA A 81 20.43 -19.34 4.13
N PRO A 82 20.39 -19.65 5.45
CA PRO A 82 21.30 -20.63 6.03
C PRO A 82 21.12 -22.03 5.42
N MET A 83 19.86 -22.48 5.29
CA MET A 83 19.50 -23.75 4.66
C MET A 83 20.09 -23.86 3.25
N ARG A 84 19.92 -22.83 2.40
CA ARG A 84 20.51 -22.79 1.06
C ARG A 84 22.02 -22.96 1.08
N ARG A 85 22.72 -22.27 1.99
CA ARG A 85 24.19 -22.36 2.11
C ARG A 85 24.63 -23.75 2.56
N PHE A 86 23.99 -24.32 3.59
CA PHE A 86 24.30 -25.67 4.09
C PHE A 86 24.06 -26.72 3.01
N ASN A 87 22.90 -26.68 2.36
CA ASN A 87 22.49 -27.69 1.39
C ASN A 87 23.28 -27.60 0.08
N THR A 88 23.71 -26.40 -0.32
CA THR A 88 24.66 -26.23 -1.43
C THR A 88 26.02 -26.87 -1.08
N ALA A 89 26.48 -26.74 0.16
CA ALA A 89 27.77 -27.26 0.61
C ALA A 89 27.76 -28.77 0.91
N ALA A 90 26.60 -29.35 1.23
CA ALA A 90 26.45 -30.77 1.57
C ALA A 90 26.81 -31.73 0.40
N GLY A 91 26.78 -31.25 -0.84
CA GLY A 91 27.04 -32.08 -2.02
C GLY A 91 25.94 -33.11 -2.27
N ASN A 92 26.24 -34.14 -3.06
CA ASN A 92 25.22 -35.07 -3.56
C ASN A 92 24.71 -36.07 -2.52
N ILE A 93 25.58 -36.45 -1.59
CA ILE A 93 25.35 -37.51 -0.58
C ILE A 93 25.31 -36.97 0.85
N GLY A 94 25.55 -35.67 1.05
CA GLY A 94 25.47 -35.06 2.37
C GLY A 94 24.02 -34.85 2.81
N PRO A 95 23.76 -34.84 4.13
CA PRO A 95 22.43 -34.60 4.66
C PRO A 95 21.98 -33.16 4.39
N LEU A 96 20.77 -33.01 3.88
CA LEU A 96 20.10 -31.72 3.68
C LEU A 96 19.41 -31.29 4.98
N GLN A 97 19.42 -29.98 5.23
CA GLN A 97 18.72 -29.32 6.32
C GLN A 97 17.37 -28.77 5.83
N GLY A 98 16.35 -28.87 6.68
CA GLY A 98 15.07 -28.19 6.48
C GLY A 98 15.06 -26.79 7.11
N PRO A 99 13.98 -26.02 6.91
CA PRO A 99 13.79 -24.74 7.59
C PRO A 99 13.78 -24.90 9.12
N GLY A 100 14.43 -24.00 9.85
CA GLY A 100 14.35 -23.91 11.31
C GLY A 100 15.20 -24.90 12.13
N SER A 101 16.39 -25.29 11.67
CA SER A 101 17.27 -26.28 12.34
C SER A 101 16.61 -27.65 12.61
N VAL A 102 15.46 -27.90 12.01
CA VAL A 102 14.79 -29.20 12.09
C VAL A 102 15.57 -30.15 11.19
N MET A 103 16.26 -31.10 11.82
CA MET A 103 16.72 -32.28 11.09
C MET A 103 15.48 -32.97 10.54
N ILE A 104 15.40 -33.04 9.20
CA ILE A 104 14.32 -33.75 8.54
C ILE A 104 14.45 -35.24 8.93
N PRO A 105 13.36 -35.93 9.36
CA PRO A 105 13.46 -37.21 10.06
C PRO A 105 14.27 -38.29 9.34
N ASN A 106 14.90 -39.16 10.13
CA ASN A 106 15.83 -40.24 9.72
C ASN A 106 15.29 -41.27 8.70
N ASN A 107 14.00 -41.26 8.35
CA ASN A 107 13.42 -42.26 7.46
C ASN A 107 13.47 -41.88 5.97
N PHE A 108 13.99 -40.70 5.64
CA PHE A 108 14.41 -40.36 4.29
C PHE A 108 15.85 -39.84 4.37
N PRO A 109 16.83 -40.47 3.71
CA PRO A 109 18.11 -39.83 3.54
C PRO A 109 17.90 -38.65 2.59
N TYR A 110 17.59 -37.45 3.11
CA TYR A 110 17.44 -36.26 2.28
C TYR A 110 18.80 -35.80 1.82
N THR A 111 19.39 -36.54 0.88
CA THR A 111 20.51 -36.08 0.08
C THR A 111 19.95 -35.63 -1.27
N ARG A 112 20.76 -34.93 -2.05
CA ARG A 112 20.35 -34.52 -3.40
C ARG A 112 20.04 -35.72 -4.29
N GLU A 113 20.87 -36.76 -4.23
CA GLU A 113 20.65 -38.00 -5.00
C GLU A 113 19.31 -38.68 -4.69
N HIS A 114 18.89 -38.66 -3.43
CA HIS A 114 17.60 -39.23 -3.06
C HIS A 114 16.44 -38.40 -3.58
N ILE A 115 16.54 -37.07 -3.59
CA ILE A 115 15.53 -36.20 -4.22
C ILE A 115 15.48 -36.43 -5.74
N ASP A 116 16.64 -36.59 -6.36
CA ASP A 116 16.75 -36.88 -7.80
C ASP A 116 16.14 -38.23 -8.17
N CYS A 117 16.15 -39.20 -7.24
CA CYS A 117 15.57 -40.53 -7.43
C CYS A 117 14.16 -40.70 -6.84
N ALA A 118 13.68 -39.76 -6.01
CA ALA A 118 12.44 -39.90 -5.23
C ALA A 118 11.20 -40.08 -6.11
N ASN A 119 10.31 -41.00 -5.73
CA ASN A 119 9.05 -41.22 -6.41
C ASN A 119 7.98 -40.19 -5.98
N GLY A 120 6.76 -40.28 -6.50
CA GLY A 120 5.68 -39.37 -6.12
C GLY A 120 5.37 -39.41 -4.61
N ASN A 121 5.18 -40.58 -4.01
CA ASN A 121 4.80 -40.65 -2.60
C ASN A 121 5.89 -40.04 -1.70
N ASP A 122 7.15 -40.33 -2.01
CA ASP A 122 8.32 -39.77 -1.31
C ASP A 122 8.34 -38.23 -1.31
N LEU A 123 8.04 -37.63 -2.47
CA LEU A 123 8.03 -36.18 -2.62
C LEU A 123 6.84 -35.55 -1.87
N ASP A 124 5.70 -36.24 -1.83
CA ASP A 124 4.51 -35.75 -1.08
C ASP A 124 4.78 -35.77 0.42
N GLU A 125 5.40 -36.84 0.91
CA GLU A 125 5.82 -36.96 2.30
C GLU A 125 6.87 -35.88 2.66
N LEU A 126 7.86 -35.64 1.79
CA LEU A 126 8.82 -34.55 1.97
C LEU A 126 8.13 -33.17 2.00
N ASN A 127 7.19 -32.91 1.10
CA ASN A 127 6.45 -31.66 1.08
C ASN A 127 5.64 -31.44 2.37
N ASP A 128 5.03 -32.50 2.92
CA ASP A 128 4.33 -32.44 4.20
C ASP A 128 5.29 -32.09 5.35
N HIS A 129 6.49 -32.69 5.39
CA HIS A 129 7.51 -32.38 6.39
C HIS A 129 8.06 -30.95 6.27
N LEU A 130 8.07 -30.37 5.08
CA LEU A 130 8.50 -28.99 4.84
C LEU A 130 7.39 -27.95 5.06
N GLY A 131 6.23 -28.36 5.58
CA GLY A 131 5.13 -27.45 5.90
C GLY A 131 4.28 -27.05 4.70
N ARG A 132 4.22 -27.92 3.67
CA ARG A 132 3.37 -27.80 2.46
C ARG A 132 3.65 -26.54 1.65
N LEU A 133 4.56 -26.67 0.71
CA LEU A 133 4.95 -25.58 -0.17
C LEU A 133 3.76 -25.11 -1.04
N PRO A 134 3.55 -23.79 -1.18
CA PRO A 134 2.41 -23.26 -1.93
C PRO A 134 2.44 -23.58 -3.43
N ASN A 135 3.64 -23.81 -4.00
CA ASN A 135 3.83 -24.11 -5.42
C ASN A 135 3.92 -25.62 -5.71
N TYR A 136 3.69 -26.46 -4.70
CA TYR A 136 3.80 -27.89 -4.82
C TYR A 136 2.43 -28.51 -5.14
N VAL A 137 2.35 -29.27 -6.23
CA VAL A 137 1.11 -29.87 -6.73
C VAL A 137 1.28 -31.39 -6.77
N ASN A 138 0.54 -32.11 -5.93
CA ASN A 138 0.68 -33.57 -5.77
C ASN A 138 0.49 -34.35 -7.08
N ASN A 139 -0.31 -33.85 -8.03
CA ASN A 139 -0.55 -34.53 -9.31
C ASN A 139 0.30 -34.00 -10.48
N ALA A 140 1.25 -33.11 -10.22
CA ALA A 140 2.17 -32.66 -11.26
C ALA A 140 3.19 -33.77 -11.61
N LEU A 141 3.89 -33.59 -12.75
CA LEU A 141 5.00 -34.46 -13.13
C LEU A 141 6.03 -34.56 -12.00
N VAL A 142 6.55 -35.77 -11.76
CA VAL A 142 7.55 -36.03 -10.72
C VAL A 142 8.75 -35.09 -10.85
N SER A 143 9.22 -34.82 -12.08
CA SER A 143 10.31 -33.87 -12.35
C SER A 143 10.01 -32.45 -11.87
N VAL A 144 8.78 -31.96 -12.07
CA VAL A 144 8.35 -30.63 -11.60
C VAL A 144 8.34 -30.59 -10.08
N ARG A 145 7.81 -31.65 -9.45
CA ARG A 145 7.73 -31.76 -7.99
C ARG A 145 9.13 -31.81 -7.35
N ARG A 146 10.06 -32.57 -7.94
CA ARG A 146 11.49 -32.57 -7.56
C ARG A 146 12.09 -31.17 -7.66
N GLN A 147 11.88 -30.48 -8.79
CA GLN A 147 12.41 -29.13 -8.99
C GLN A 147 11.88 -28.14 -7.94
N VAL A 148 10.60 -28.20 -7.59
CA VAL A 148 10.00 -27.31 -6.58
C VAL A 148 10.64 -27.53 -5.20
N LEU A 149 10.74 -28.79 -4.75
CA LEU A 149 11.32 -29.13 -3.46
C LEU A 149 12.82 -28.80 -3.41
N ALA A 150 13.54 -29.08 -4.50
CA ALA A 150 14.94 -28.75 -4.64
C ALA A 150 15.21 -27.24 -4.57
N ASN A 151 14.44 -26.44 -5.30
CA ASN A 151 14.54 -24.97 -5.28
C ASN A 151 14.27 -24.40 -3.88
N PHE A 152 13.33 -25.01 -3.15
CA PHE A 152 13.03 -24.63 -1.78
C PHE A 152 14.19 -24.95 -0.83
N LEU A 153 14.73 -26.17 -0.93
CA LEU A 153 15.88 -26.63 -0.16
C LEU A 153 17.20 -25.99 -0.60
N GLY A 154 17.23 -25.23 -1.69
CA GLY A 154 18.43 -24.56 -2.17
C GLY A 154 19.41 -25.46 -2.91
N ILE A 155 18.94 -26.56 -3.46
CA ILE A 155 19.72 -27.47 -4.30
C ILE A 155 19.29 -27.29 -5.76
N VAL A 156 20.24 -27.42 -6.68
CA VAL A 156 19.95 -27.39 -8.12
C VAL A 156 19.63 -28.82 -8.55
N VAL A 157 18.46 -29.14 -9.08
CA VAL A 157 18.28 -30.47 -9.71
C VAL A 157 19.04 -30.46 -11.03
N GLN A 158 19.82 -31.51 -11.31
CA GLN A 158 20.46 -31.70 -12.62
C GLN A 158 19.53 -32.41 -13.60
#